data_AF-A0A1H0JB40-F1
#
_entry.id   AF-A0A1H0JB40-F1
#
_cell.length_a   1.000
_cell.length_b   1.000
_cell.length_c   1.000
_cell.angle_alpha   90.00
_cell.angle_beta   90.00
_cell.angle_gamma   90.00
#
_symmetry.space_group_name_H-M   'P 1'
#
loop_
_entity.id
_entity.type
_entity.pdbx_description
1 polymer ?
#
loop_
_entity_poly.entity_id
_entity_poly.type
_entity_poly.pdbx_seq_one_letter_code
_entity_poly.pdbx_strand_id
1 'polypeptide(L)' 'MNTYFGLLAEFNGRTELPLEEVAPRFFGITARTAGFRAGAQALPVPAYRAGDSQKSP' A
#
# COMPACT_ATOMS: atom_id res chain seq x y z
N MET A 1 1.71 -11.87 -20.72
CA MET A 1 2.22 -12.06 -19.35
C MET A 1 1.17 -11.53 -18.39
N ASN A 2 0.56 -12.39 -17.57
CA ASN A 2 -0.50 -11.96 -16.66
C ASN A 2 0.12 -11.40 -15.38
N THR A 3 0.40 -10.10 -15.39
CA THR A 3 1.06 -9.35 -14.29
C THR A 3 0.32 -9.47 -12.96
N TYR A 4 -0.99 -9.73 -13.00
CA TYR A 4 -1.82 -9.94 -11.82
C TYR A 4 -1.38 -11.14 -10.99
N PHE A 5 -1.16 -12.31 -11.61
CA PHE A 5 -0.73 -13.51 -10.89
C PHE A 5 0.70 -13.41 -10.38
N GLY A 6 1.56 -12.67 -11.07
CA GLY A 6 2.92 -12.39 -10.60
C GLY A 6 2.94 -11.56 -9.32
N LEU A 7 2.14 -10.49 -9.26
CA LEU A 7 2.02 -9.64 -8.07
C LEU A 7 1.40 -10.41 -6.89
N LEU A 8 0.36 -11.22 -7.13
CA LEU A 8 -0.23 -12.05 -6.08
C LEU A 8 0.79 -13.04 -5.51
N ALA A 9 1.58 -13.71 -6.36
CA ALA A 9 2.61 -14.64 -5.88
C ALA A 9 3.68 -13.93 -5.05
N GLU A 10 4.12 -12.74 -5.46
CA GLU A 10 5.13 -11.95 -4.74
C GLU A 10 4.68 -11.57 -3.32
N PHE A 11 3.39 -11.29 -3.13
CA PHE A 11 2.84 -10.92 -1.83
C PHE A 11 2.11 -12.06 -1.11
N ASN A 12 2.39 -13.31 -1.45
CA ASN A 12 1.78 -14.50 -0.83
C ASN A 12 0.24 -14.48 -0.85
N GLY A 13 -0.35 -13.95 -1.92
CA GLY A 13 -1.80 -13.86 -2.09
C GLY A 13 -2.48 -12.74 -1.28
N ARG A 14 -1.71 -11.87 -0.61
CA ARG A 14 -2.27 -10.70 0.10
C ARG A 14 -2.91 -9.71 -0.89
N THR A 15 -4.15 -9.33 -0.62
CA THR A 15 -4.88 -8.28 -1.36
C THR A 15 -4.67 -6.90 -0.76
N GLU A 16 -4.30 -6.84 0.51
CA GLU A 16 -4.01 -5.62 1.25
C GLU A 16 -2.53 -5.59 1.61
N LEU A 17 -1.87 -4.46 1.34
CA LEU A 17 -0.44 -4.30 1.55
C LEU A 17 -0.18 -3.14 2.50
N PRO A 18 0.52 -3.37 3.63
CA PRO A 18 0.90 -2.30 4.54
C PRO A 18 1.77 -1.26 3.82
N LEU A 19 1.37 0.01 3.90
CA LEU A 19 2.07 1.10 3.22
C LEU A 19 3.52 1.24 3.67
N GLU A 20 3.81 0.95 4.94
CA GLU A 20 5.16 0.93 5.50
C GLU A 20 6.09 -0.11 4.87
N GLU A 21 5.56 -1.25 4.40
CA GLU A 21 6.35 -2.30 3.74
C GLU A 21 6.68 -1.92 2.30
N VAL A 22 5.70 -1.37 1.58
CA VAL A 22 5.80 -1.17 0.12
C VAL A 22 6.41 0.19 -0.25
N ALA A 23 6.20 1.23 0.54
CA ALA A 23 6.64 2.58 0.18
C ALA A 23 8.17 2.72 0.03
N PRO A 24 9.02 2.11 0.88
CA PRO A 24 10.47 2.18 0.70
C PRO A 24 10.92 1.54 -0.61
N ARG A 25 10.31 0.40 -0.98
CA ARG A 25 10.70 -0.38 -2.16
C ARG A 25 10.17 0.21 -3.47
N PHE A 26 8.91 0.64 -3.51
CA PHE A 26 8.25 1.03 -4.76
C PHE A 26 8.18 2.54 -4.96
N PHE A 27 8.17 3.34 -3.89
CA PHE A 27 8.10 4.80 -3.98
C PHE A 27 9.41 5.50 -3.60
N GLY A 28 10.38 4.77 -3.06
CA GLY A 28 11.68 5.32 -2.62
C GLY A 28 11.54 6.33 -1.48
N ILE A 29 10.48 6.25 -0.68
CA ILE A 29 10.24 7.14 0.47
C ILE A 29 10.14 6.34 1.76
N THR A 30 10.47 6.96 2.89
CA THR A 30 10.34 6.33 4.21
C THR A 30 8.88 6.11 4.57
N ALA A 31 8.60 5.12 5.44
CA ALA A 31 7.25 4.86 5.96
C ALA A 31 6.61 6.11 6.58
N ARG A 32 7.39 6.93 7.29
CA ARG A 32 6.94 8.22 7.86
C ARG A 32 6.46 9.18 6.77
N THR A 33 7.26 9.38 5.72
CA THR A 33 6.90 10.26 4.60
C THR A 33 5.70 9.71 3.82
N ALA A 34 5.62 8.38 3.68
CA ALA A 34 4.49 7.71 3.05
C ALA A 34 3.18 7.98 3.81
N GLY A 35 3.17 7.84 5.14
CA GLY A 35 1.99 8.14 5.96
C GLY A 35 1.55 9.60 5.85
N PHE A 36 2.50 10.56 5.88
CA PHE A 36 2.19 11.98 5.68
C PHE A 36 1.57 12.24 4.29
N ARG A 37 2.16 11.68 3.22
CA ARG A 37 1.64 11.84 1.85
C ARG A 37 0.31 11.13 1.63
N ALA A 38 0.09 9.98 2.27
CA ALA A 38 -1.19 9.27 2.20
C ALA A 38 -2.33 10.13 2.76
N GLY A 39 -2.11 10.75 3.93
CA GLY A 39 -3.08 11.67 4.53
C GLY A 39 -3.37 12.91 3.68
N ALA A 40 -2.37 13.39 2.94
CA ALA A 40 -2.49 14.49 1.98
C ALA A 40 -2.99 14.07 0.58
N GLN A 41 -3.33 12.79 0.38
CA GLN A 41 -3.70 12.21 -0.93
C GLN A 41 -2.66 12.49 -2.04
N ALA A 42 -1.38 12.54 -1.67
CA ALA A 42 -0.26 12.91 -2.54
C ALA A 42 0.62 11.70 -2.93
N LEU A 43 0.08 10.48 -2.83
CA LEU A 43 0.74 9.27 -3.30
C LEU A 43 0.41 9.00 -4.78
N PRO A 44 1.28 8.30 -5.53
CA PRO A 44 1.03 7.95 -6.93
C PRO A 44 -0.11 6.94 -7.11
N VAL A 45 -0.52 6.27 -6.03
CA VAL A 45 -1.65 5.33 -6.00
C VAL A 45 -2.57 5.64 -4.81
N PRO A 46 -3.87 5.32 -4.90
CA PRO A 46 -4.77 5.43 -3.77
C PRO A 46 -4.30 4.59 -2.59
N ALA A 47 -4.44 5.15 -1.39
CA ALA A 47 -4.24 4.44 -0.13
C ALA A 47 -5.42 4.75 0.78
N TYR A 48 -5.74 3.81 1.66
CA TYR A 48 -6.78 3.98 2.67
C TYR A 48 -6.21 3.68 4.05
N ARG A 49 -6.94 4.13 5.07
CA ARG A 49 -6.62 3.79 6.45
C ARG A 49 -7.30 2.47 6.78
N ALA A 50 -6.51 1.39 6.79
CA ALA A 50 -6.93 0.14 7.40
C ALA A 50 -7.19 0.36 8.90
N GLY A 51 -8.25 -0.23 9.43
CA GLY A 51 -8.55 -0.18 10.85
C GLY A 51 -9.71 -1.11 11.20
N ASP A 52 -9.81 -1.49 12.48
CA ASP A 52 -10.83 -2.41 12.99
C ASP A 52 -12.21 -1.75 13.16
N SER A 53 -12.58 -0.86 12.23
CA SER A 53 -13.88 -0.20 12.22
C SER A 53 -14.77 -0.83 11.17
N GLN A 54 -16.04 -0.99 11.48
CA GLN A 54 -17.06 -1.50 10.55
C GLN A 54 -17.22 -0.64 9.27
N LYS A 55 -16.57 0.54 9.20
CA LYS A 55 -16.56 1.45 8.04
C LYS A 55 -15.23 1.51 7.31
N SER A 56 -14.20 0.85 7.82
CA SER A 56 -12.90 0.75 7.15
C SER A 56 -12.94 -0.44 6.19
N PRO A 57 -12.44 -0.28 4.95
CA PRO A 57 -12.25 -1.40 4.03
C PRO A 57 -11.37 -2.49 4.63
#